data_AF-A0A147BVV2-F1
#
_entry.id   AF-A0A147BVV2-F1
#
_cell.length_a   1.000
_cell.length_b   1.000
_cell.length_c   1.000
_cell.angle_alpha   90.00
_cell.angle_beta   90.00
_cell.angle_gamma   90.00
#
_symmetry.space_group_name_H-M   'P 1'
#
loop_
_entity.id
_entity.type
_entity.pdbx_description
1 polymer ?
#
loop_
_entity_poly.entity_id
_entity_poly.type
_entity_poly.pdbx_seq_one_letter_code
_entity_poly.pdbx_strand_id
1 'polypeptide(L)'
;MLLLTALALRSFVTESVALTTPEPLPVFNYPEIIPALQSHQNAWEFVTSNETLAMRYRNFNTDEQGLNNRGCVTVNKIQQDDSKHTVLHRITSYDKSAQKTFSFNKSYTVVPSTGYSTRNVMMTRILNDTFFYTFVFADKDCAVVRKHNWSNGKYCTLPCIVFTFLRGVKETCKTYTEI
;
A
#
# COMPACT_ATOMS: atom_id res chain seq x y z
N MET A 1 -6.12 -66.18 55.19
CA MET A 1 -6.05 -64.71 55.43
C MET A 1 -4.96 -64.17 54.53
N LEU A 2 -5.34 -63.73 53.32
CA LEU A 2 -5.62 -62.33 52.98
C LEU A 2 -4.35 -61.46 52.86
N LEU A 3 -4.04 -61.12 51.60
CA LEU A 3 -3.63 -59.80 51.08
C LEU A 3 -2.19 -59.32 51.40
N LEU A 4 -1.45 -58.62 50.54
CA LEU A 4 -1.74 -57.87 49.32
C LEU A 4 -0.46 -57.78 48.46
N THR A 5 -0.62 -57.95 47.15
CA THR A 5 0.34 -57.59 46.12
C THR A 5 0.40 -56.06 45.99
N ALA A 6 1.61 -55.48 45.91
CA ALA A 6 1.81 -54.11 45.46
C ALA A 6 2.54 -54.14 44.10
N LEU A 7 1.76 -54.10 43.01
CA LEU A 7 2.28 -53.74 41.69
C LEU A 7 2.56 -52.23 41.70
N ALA A 8 3.82 -51.85 41.56
CA ALA A 8 4.19 -50.47 41.23
C ALA A 8 3.76 -50.17 39.79
N LEU A 9 2.64 -49.48 39.61
CA LEU A 9 2.29 -48.87 38.33
C LEU A 9 3.29 -47.75 38.06
N ARG A 10 4.20 -47.96 37.11
CA ARG A 10 4.94 -46.89 36.45
C ARG A 10 3.94 -46.09 35.61
N SER A 11 3.61 -44.88 36.04
CA SER A 11 2.86 -43.93 35.21
C SER A 11 3.70 -43.58 33.98
N PHE A 12 3.20 -43.94 32.81
CA PHE A 12 3.66 -43.39 31.54
C PHE A 12 3.09 -41.98 31.42
N VAL A 13 3.96 -40.97 31.38
CA VAL A 13 3.60 -39.62 30.95
C VAL A 13 3.47 -39.66 29.43
N THR A 14 2.24 -39.74 28.92
CA THR A 14 1.95 -39.46 27.51
C THR A 14 1.96 -37.95 27.31
N GLU A 15 3.04 -37.45 26.72
CA GLU A 15 3.15 -36.06 26.26
C GLU A 15 2.21 -35.90 25.05
N SER A 16 1.04 -35.31 25.26
CA SER A 16 0.14 -34.97 24.15
C SER A 16 0.73 -33.78 23.39
N VAL A 17 1.24 -34.04 22.19
CA VAL A 17 1.60 -32.96 21.25
C VAL A 17 0.30 -32.31 20.81
N ALA A 18 -0.07 -31.21 21.46
CA ALA A 18 -1.14 -30.35 21.01
C ALA A 18 -0.78 -29.83 19.62
N LEU A 19 -1.52 -30.26 18.61
CA LEU A 19 -1.45 -29.70 17.26
C LEU A 19 -1.91 -28.24 17.37
N THR A 20 -0.96 -27.30 17.40
CA THR A 20 -1.28 -25.87 17.33
C THR A 20 -1.86 -25.58 15.96
N THR A 21 -3.19 -25.58 15.88
CA THR A 21 -3.91 -24.95 14.77
C THR A 21 -3.38 -23.52 14.68
N PRO A 22 -2.81 -23.07 13.55
CA PRO A 22 -2.41 -21.69 13.39
C PRO A 22 -3.63 -20.83 13.66
N GLU A 23 -3.58 -19.96 14.68
CA GLU A 23 -4.67 -19.02 14.88
C GLU A 23 -4.87 -18.26 13.56
N PRO A 24 -6.11 -18.17 13.06
CA PRO A 24 -6.38 -17.39 11.87
C PRO A 24 -5.87 -15.98 12.14
N LEU A 25 -4.92 -15.54 11.31
CA LEU A 25 -4.38 -14.19 11.41
C LEU A 25 -5.55 -13.21 11.52
N PRO A 26 -5.46 -12.21 12.41
CA PRO A 26 -6.52 -11.23 12.53
C PRO A 26 -6.84 -10.66 11.15
N VAL A 27 -8.11 -10.72 10.78
CA VAL A 27 -8.61 -10.01 9.61
C VAL A 27 -8.51 -8.53 9.95
N PHE A 28 -7.41 -7.90 9.54
CA PHE A 28 -7.25 -6.47 9.69
C PHE A 28 -8.23 -5.76 8.75
N ASN A 29 -9.39 -5.40 9.27
CA ASN A 29 -10.20 -4.36 8.69
C ASN A 29 -9.44 -3.05 8.96
N TYR A 30 -8.80 -2.49 7.94
CA TYR A 30 -8.19 -1.16 8.02
C TYR A 30 -9.25 -0.15 7.57
N PRO A 31 -10.04 0.44 8.49
CA PRO A 31 -10.89 1.55 8.09
C PRO A 31 -9.96 2.70 7.69
N GLU A 32 -9.88 3.00 6.41
CA GLU A 32 -9.28 4.25 5.91
C GLU A 32 -10.02 5.50 6.43
N ILE A 33 -11.15 5.29 7.10
CA ILE A 33 -12.06 6.28 7.63
C ILE A 33 -12.00 6.20 9.17
N ILE A 34 -10.88 6.65 9.76
CA ILE A 34 -10.73 6.89 11.21
C ILE A 34 -10.66 8.40 11.45
N PRO A 35 -11.72 9.07 11.96
CA PRO A 35 -11.75 10.53 12.09
C PRO A 35 -10.53 11.15 12.79
N ALA A 36 -9.97 10.46 13.78
CA ALA A 36 -8.77 10.88 14.50
C ALA A 36 -7.49 10.96 13.63
N LEU A 37 -7.48 10.31 12.47
CA LEU A 37 -6.35 10.29 11.53
C LEU A 37 -6.53 11.24 10.34
N GLN A 38 -7.64 11.99 10.26
CA GLN A 38 -7.90 12.88 9.12
C GLN A 38 -6.74 13.85 8.84
N SER A 39 -6.14 14.42 9.89
CA SER A 39 -4.99 15.33 9.77
C SER A 39 -3.76 14.67 9.14
N HIS A 40 -3.66 13.34 9.20
CA HIS A 40 -2.59 12.55 8.61
C HIS A 40 -3.00 11.92 7.27
N GLN A 41 -4.09 12.35 6.66
CA GLN A 41 -4.61 11.75 5.43
C GLN A 41 -4.89 12.82 4.37
N ASN A 42 -4.29 14.00 4.50
CA ASN A 42 -4.44 15.09 3.55
C ASN A 42 -3.70 14.80 2.24
N ALA A 43 -4.41 14.15 1.31
CA ALA A 43 -3.88 13.82 -0.01
C ALA A 43 -3.58 15.07 -0.81
N TRP A 44 -4.42 16.12 -0.72
CA TRP A 44 -4.24 17.35 -1.50
C TRP A 44 -2.92 18.03 -1.18
N GLU A 45 -2.62 18.22 0.11
CA GLU A 45 -1.35 18.81 0.55
C GLU A 45 -0.14 18.00 0.10
N PHE A 46 -0.21 16.66 0.22
CA PHE A 46 0.90 15.80 -0.19
C PHE A 46 1.17 15.85 -1.69
N VAL A 47 0.12 15.71 -2.52
CA VAL A 47 0.25 15.54 -3.98
C VAL A 47 0.48 16.85 -4.74
N THR A 48 0.28 17.97 -4.06
CA THR A 48 0.55 19.32 -4.58
C THR A 48 1.92 19.85 -4.16
N SER A 49 2.75 19.06 -3.49
CA SER A 49 4.14 19.43 -3.26
C SER A 49 4.87 19.69 -4.59
N ASN A 50 5.81 20.64 -4.59
CA ASN A 50 6.69 20.92 -5.73
C ASN A 50 7.87 19.94 -5.79
N GLU A 51 8.00 19.05 -4.80
CA GLU A 51 9.04 18.05 -4.75
C GLU A 51 8.73 16.84 -5.63
N THR A 52 9.76 16.17 -6.13
CA THR A 52 9.60 14.90 -6.83
C THR A 52 9.29 13.79 -5.82
N LEU A 53 8.19 13.08 -6.05
CA LEU A 53 7.85 11.86 -5.32
C LEU A 53 8.56 10.67 -5.96
N ALA A 54 9.06 9.75 -5.15
CA ALA A 54 9.55 8.45 -5.57
C ALA A 54 8.73 7.34 -4.91
N MET A 55 8.29 6.38 -5.73
CA MET A 55 7.68 5.16 -5.22
C MET A 55 8.77 4.26 -4.65
N ARG A 56 8.66 3.89 -3.39
CA ARG A 56 9.63 3.03 -2.70
C ARG A 56 9.16 1.59 -2.63
N TYR A 57 7.94 1.40 -2.18
CA TYR A 57 7.37 0.09 -1.96
C TYR A 57 6.00 -0.01 -2.61
N ARG A 58 5.69 -1.20 -3.12
CA ARG A 58 4.33 -1.62 -3.45
C ARG A 58 4.23 -3.11 -3.18
N ASN A 59 3.05 -3.57 -2.79
CA ASN A 59 2.79 -5.00 -2.55
C ASN A 59 1.99 -5.67 -3.69
N PHE A 60 2.01 -5.07 -4.87
CA PHE A 60 1.44 -5.64 -6.09
C PHE A 60 2.41 -5.46 -7.25
N ASN A 61 2.40 -6.41 -8.16
CA ASN A 61 3.45 -6.49 -9.18
C ASN A 61 3.07 -5.85 -10.52
N THR A 62 1.79 -5.53 -10.77
CA THR A 62 1.32 -5.04 -12.08
C THR A 62 0.93 -3.55 -12.09
N ASP A 63 1.22 -2.86 -13.19
CA ASP A 63 0.68 -1.52 -13.49
C ASP A 63 -0.74 -1.59 -14.07
N GLU A 64 -1.35 -0.44 -14.38
CA GLU A 64 -2.73 -0.37 -14.90
C GLU A 64 -2.96 -1.11 -16.23
N GLN A 65 -1.90 -1.48 -16.95
CA GLN A 65 -1.93 -2.27 -18.18
C GLN A 65 -1.65 -3.76 -17.93
N GLY A 66 -1.50 -4.17 -16.67
CA GLY A 66 -1.14 -5.53 -16.29
C GLY A 66 0.36 -5.84 -16.39
N LEU A 67 1.21 -4.84 -16.67
CA LEU A 67 2.64 -5.05 -16.88
C LEU A 67 3.38 -5.09 -15.54
N ASN A 68 4.27 -6.07 -15.37
CA ASN A 68 5.05 -6.26 -14.13
C ASN A 68 6.52 -5.86 -14.21
N ASN A 69 6.92 -5.23 -15.32
CA ASN A 69 8.30 -4.88 -15.62
C ASN A 69 8.64 -3.40 -15.37
N ARG A 70 7.73 -2.64 -14.74
CA ARG A 70 7.92 -1.23 -14.42
C ARG A 70 8.56 -1.02 -13.06
N GLY A 71 9.61 -0.20 -13.00
CA GLY A 71 10.30 0.21 -11.77
C GLY A 71 10.69 1.69 -11.77
N CYS A 72 11.42 2.12 -10.73
CA CYS A 72 11.95 3.48 -10.60
C CYS A 72 10.90 4.58 -10.86
N VAL A 73 9.72 4.42 -10.27
CA VAL A 73 8.60 5.34 -10.52
C VAL A 73 8.84 6.65 -9.78
N THR A 74 8.89 7.75 -10.53
CA THR A 74 8.92 9.11 -9.98
C THR A 74 7.73 9.91 -10.48
N VAL A 75 7.25 10.83 -9.65
CA VAL A 75 6.09 11.66 -9.94
C VAL A 75 6.46 13.12 -9.69
N ASN A 76 6.19 13.97 -10.67
CA ASN A 76 6.41 15.41 -10.59
C ASN A 76 5.10 16.15 -10.84
N LYS A 77 4.80 17.17 -10.04
CA LYS A 77 3.69 18.07 -10.31
C LYS A 77 3.99 18.95 -11.52
N ILE A 78 3.05 19.02 -12.46
CA ILE A 78 3.10 19.93 -13.60
C ILE A 78 2.23 21.16 -13.35
N GLN A 79 0.98 20.93 -12.97
CA GLN A 79 -0.01 21.98 -12.72
C GLN A 79 -1.01 21.52 -11.66
N GLN A 80 -1.65 22.48 -11.00
CA GLN A 80 -2.78 22.25 -10.09
C GLN A 80 -3.88 23.29 -10.34
N ASP A 81 -5.11 22.93 -10.02
CA ASP A 81 -6.25 23.83 -9.93
C ASP A 81 -6.84 23.67 -8.52
N ASP A 82 -6.56 24.63 -7.64
CA ASP A 82 -7.02 24.62 -6.24
C ASP A 82 -8.54 24.69 -6.13
N SER A 83 -9.23 25.34 -7.07
CA SER A 83 -10.68 25.44 -7.05
C SER A 83 -11.34 24.08 -7.29
N LYS A 84 -10.80 23.29 -8.23
CA LYS A 84 -11.30 21.97 -8.60
C LYS A 84 -10.62 20.83 -7.84
N HIS A 85 -9.57 21.13 -7.08
CA HIS A 85 -8.69 20.15 -6.45
C HIS A 85 -8.21 19.11 -7.45
N THR A 86 -7.77 19.58 -8.63
CA THR A 86 -7.17 18.73 -9.65
C THR A 86 -5.68 18.98 -9.74
N VAL A 87 -4.92 17.91 -10.00
CA VAL A 87 -3.47 17.97 -10.17
C VAL A 87 -3.07 17.15 -11.39
N LEU A 88 -2.20 17.72 -12.22
CA LEU A 88 -1.57 17.01 -13.33
C LEU A 88 -0.16 16.63 -12.89
N HIS A 89 0.13 15.35 -12.98
CA HIS A 89 1.45 14.80 -12.70
C HIS A 89 2.11 14.29 -13.98
N ARG A 90 3.42 14.45 -14.06
CA ARG A 90 4.27 13.67 -14.98
C ARG A 90 4.79 12.48 -14.20
N ILE A 91 4.38 11.29 -14.62
CA ILE A 91 4.87 10.02 -14.08
C ILE A 91 5.96 9.52 -15.01
N THR A 92 7.12 9.21 -14.44
CA THR A 92 8.25 8.62 -15.13
C THR A 92 8.52 7.25 -14.55
N SER A 93 8.76 6.26 -15.39
CA SER A 93 9.14 4.92 -14.94
C SER A 93 10.11 4.25 -15.90
N TYR A 94 10.88 3.31 -15.36
CA TYR A 94 11.83 2.51 -16.13
C TYR A 94 11.20 1.18 -16.52
N ASP A 95 11.18 0.91 -17.82
CA ASP A 95 10.84 -0.40 -18.39
C ASP A 95 12.08 -1.29 -18.35
N LYS A 96 12.06 -2.32 -17.50
CA LYS A 96 13.18 -3.25 -17.39
C LYS A 96 13.38 -4.08 -18.65
N SER A 97 12.30 -4.47 -19.33
CA SER A 97 12.35 -5.35 -20.51
C SER A 97 12.89 -4.60 -21.72
N ALA A 98 12.42 -3.37 -21.92
CA ALA A 98 12.87 -2.52 -23.02
C ALA A 98 14.09 -1.66 -22.68
N GLN A 99 14.61 -1.75 -21.45
CA GLN A 99 15.74 -0.99 -20.90
C GLN A 99 15.64 0.52 -21.18
N LYS A 100 14.44 1.07 -21.02
CA LYS A 100 14.16 2.46 -21.37
C LYS A 100 13.30 3.16 -20.34
N THR A 101 13.59 4.43 -20.12
CA THR A 101 12.72 5.31 -19.35
C THR A 101 11.65 5.88 -20.27
N PHE A 102 10.42 5.93 -19.79
CA PHE A 102 9.33 6.62 -20.46
C PHE A 102 8.56 7.45 -19.45
N SER A 103 7.89 8.49 -19.95
CA SER A 103 7.09 9.38 -19.12
C SER A 103 5.72 9.59 -19.75
N PHE A 104 4.71 9.74 -18.92
CA PHE A 104 3.36 10.07 -19.33
C PHE A 104 2.73 11.02 -18.32
N ASN A 105 1.75 11.78 -18.78
CA ASN A 105 1.02 12.71 -17.94
C ASN A 105 -0.25 12.03 -17.43
N LYS A 106 -0.59 12.29 -16.17
CA LYS A 106 -1.80 11.75 -15.54
C LYS A 106 -2.46 12.79 -14.66
N SER A 107 -3.75 12.96 -14.84
CA SER A 107 -4.54 13.94 -14.09
C SER A 107 -5.33 13.24 -12.99
N TYR A 108 -5.35 13.84 -11.81
CA TYR A 108 -6.10 13.38 -10.66
C TYR A 108 -7.05 14.47 -10.18
N THR A 109 -8.21 14.06 -9.67
CA THR A 109 -9.09 14.87 -8.83
C THR A 109 -8.98 14.36 -7.40
N VAL A 110 -8.82 15.25 -6.42
CA VAL A 110 -8.70 14.88 -5.02
C VAL A 110 -10.00 15.17 -4.29
N VAL A 111 -10.60 14.13 -3.73
CA VAL A 111 -11.94 14.16 -3.12
C VAL A 111 -11.87 13.65 -1.68
N PRO A 112 -12.77 14.12 -0.80
CA PRO A 112 -12.93 13.50 0.51
C PRO A 112 -13.63 12.16 0.38
N SER A 113 -13.28 11.22 1.25
CA SER A 113 -14.10 10.03 1.50
C SER A 113 -15.43 10.42 2.15
N THR A 114 -16.44 9.55 2.05
CA THR A 114 -17.72 9.78 2.74
C THR A 114 -17.52 10.00 4.24
N GLY A 115 -18.06 11.09 4.77
CA GLY A 115 -17.94 11.45 6.19
C GLY A 115 -16.66 12.20 6.57
N TYR A 116 -15.81 12.55 5.60
CA TYR A 116 -14.59 13.33 5.81
C TYR A 116 -14.71 14.74 5.26
N SER A 117 -14.08 15.69 5.95
CA SER A 117 -13.80 17.02 5.39
C SER A 117 -12.45 17.05 4.66
N THR A 118 -11.50 16.23 5.13
CA THR A 118 -10.17 16.12 4.52
C THR A 118 -10.23 15.35 3.21
N ARG A 119 -9.63 15.92 2.16
CA ARG A 119 -9.51 15.28 0.85
C ARG A 119 -8.42 14.22 0.90
N ASN A 120 -8.82 12.97 1.09
CA ASN A 120 -7.92 11.84 1.30
C ASN A 120 -7.91 10.83 0.14
N VAL A 121 -8.65 11.06 -0.94
CA VAL A 121 -8.72 10.14 -2.08
C VAL A 121 -8.29 10.84 -3.35
N MET A 122 -7.25 10.32 -4.00
CA MET A 122 -6.90 10.65 -5.37
C MET A 122 -7.70 9.77 -6.33
N MET A 123 -8.42 10.39 -7.25
CA MET A 123 -9.23 9.72 -8.27
C MET A 123 -8.73 10.08 -9.66
N THR A 124 -8.64 9.10 -10.55
CA THR A 124 -8.27 9.28 -11.97
C THR A 124 -9.15 8.41 -12.84
N ARG A 125 -9.40 8.86 -14.08
CA ARG A 125 -10.07 8.06 -15.10
C ARG A 125 -9.10 7.72 -16.23
N ILE A 126 -9.13 6.47 -16.67
CA ILE A 126 -8.41 6.01 -17.85
C ILE A 126 -9.40 5.23 -18.68
N LEU A 127 -9.67 5.71 -19.89
CA LEU A 127 -10.74 5.18 -20.73
C LEU A 127 -12.07 5.16 -19.96
N ASN A 128 -12.63 3.97 -19.74
CA ASN A 128 -13.91 3.77 -19.04
C ASN A 128 -13.74 3.44 -17.55
N ASP A 129 -12.51 3.23 -17.09
CA ASP A 129 -12.22 2.80 -15.72
C ASP A 129 -11.88 3.98 -14.83
N THR A 130 -12.35 3.91 -13.58
CA THR A 130 -11.99 4.87 -12.53
C THR A 130 -11.11 4.18 -11.50
N PHE A 131 -9.95 4.77 -11.24
CA PHE A 131 -9.00 4.29 -10.24
C PHE A 131 -8.99 5.22 -9.04
N PHE A 132 -9.00 4.62 -7.86
CA PHE A 132 -8.95 5.33 -6.59
C PHE A 132 -7.67 4.99 -5.84
N TYR A 133 -7.09 6.01 -5.23
CA TYR A 133 -5.87 5.96 -4.46
C TYR A 133 -6.14 6.66 -3.12
N THR A 134 -6.50 5.88 -2.10
CA THR A 134 -6.83 6.40 -0.78
C THR A 134 -5.58 6.56 0.05
N PHE A 135 -5.39 7.73 0.65
CA PHE A 135 -4.30 8.00 1.56
C PHE A 135 -4.63 7.42 2.93
N VAL A 136 -3.87 6.39 3.32
CA VAL A 136 -3.93 5.79 4.65
C VAL A 136 -3.17 6.69 5.63
N PHE A 137 -2.04 7.23 5.18
CA PHE A 137 -1.19 8.17 5.90
C PHE A 137 -0.45 9.09 4.92
N ALA A 138 -0.22 10.34 5.32
CA ALA A 138 0.64 11.31 4.65
C ALA A 138 1.23 12.27 5.70
N ASP A 139 2.51 12.55 5.53
CA ASP A 139 3.21 13.62 6.24
C ASP A 139 4.13 14.39 5.27
N LYS A 140 5.04 15.19 5.84
CA LYS A 140 5.98 16.04 5.08
C LYS A 140 7.09 15.26 4.35
N ASP A 141 7.24 13.97 4.60
CA ASP A 141 8.34 13.13 4.12
C ASP A 141 7.86 11.94 3.26
N CYS A 142 6.70 11.37 3.60
CA CYS A 142 6.17 10.17 2.98
C CYS A 142 4.63 10.06 3.01
N ALA A 143 4.12 9.16 2.18
CA ALA A 143 2.72 8.77 2.20
C ALA A 143 2.56 7.27 1.97
N VAL A 144 1.55 6.71 2.63
CA VAL A 144 1.06 5.34 2.40
C VAL A 144 -0.29 5.45 1.71
N VAL A 145 -0.35 4.92 0.48
CA VAL A 145 -1.49 5.06 -0.42
C VAL A 145 -2.01 3.68 -0.78
N ARG A 146 -3.29 3.43 -0.54
CA ARG A 146 -3.98 2.22 -0.96
C ARG A 146 -4.57 2.41 -2.35
N LYS A 147 -4.32 1.49 -3.27
CA LYS A 147 -4.98 1.45 -4.58
C LYS A 147 -6.28 0.65 -4.48
N HIS A 148 -7.43 1.20 -4.84
CA HIS A 148 -8.67 0.40 -4.75
C HIS A 148 -8.70 -0.71 -5.82
N ASN A 149 -9.23 -1.90 -5.46
CA ASN A 149 -9.49 -3.03 -6.34
C ASN A 149 -8.32 -3.50 -7.22
N TRP A 150 -7.12 -3.55 -6.66
CA TRP A 150 -5.93 -4.03 -7.37
C TRP A 150 -5.30 -5.23 -6.65
N SER A 151 -5.44 -6.45 -7.16
CA SER A 151 -4.71 -7.60 -6.60
C SER A 151 -4.62 -8.76 -7.58
N ASN A 152 -3.45 -9.38 -7.66
CA ASN A 152 -3.22 -10.67 -8.33
C ASN A 152 -2.79 -11.79 -7.36
N GLY A 153 -2.96 -11.64 -6.04
CA GLY A 153 -2.39 -12.56 -5.06
C GLY A 153 -3.39 -13.02 -4.00
N LYS A 154 -3.42 -14.34 -3.76
CA LYS A 154 -4.12 -15.04 -2.67
C LYS A 154 -3.58 -14.64 -1.28
N TYR A 155 -3.61 -13.38 -0.88
CA TYR A 155 -3.45 -13.01 0.53
C TYR A 155 -4.25 -11.74 0.81
N CYS A 156 -4.88 -11.70 1.99
CA CYS A 156 -5.76 -10.67 2.51
C CYS A 156 -5.06 -9.32 2.77
N THR A 157 -4.17 -8.88 1.88
CA THR A 157 -3.47 -7.59 1.98
C THR A 157 -3.90 -6.70 0.84
N LEU A 158 -4.62 -5.63 1.16
CA LEU A 158 -5.00 -4.61 0.19
C LEU A 158 -3.74 -4.02 -0.49
N PRO A 159 -3.81 -3.66 -1.78
CA PRO A 159 -2.68 -3.08 -2.50
C PRO A 159 -2.28 -1.71 -1.94
N CYS A 160 -1.05 -1.61 -1.43
CA CYS A 160 -0.48 -0.42 -0.83
C CYS A 160 0.75 0.02 -1.62
N ILE A 161 0.96 1.33 -1.67
CA ILE A 161 2.08 2.01 -2.27
C ILE A 161 2.66 2.95 -1.22
N VAL A 162 3.99 2.97 -1.09
CA VAL A 162 4.69 3.95 -0.26
C VAL A 162 5.41 4.94 -1.17
N PHE A 163 5.06 6.21 -1.05
CA PHE A 163 5.77 7.32 -1.68
C PHE A 163 6.64 8.05 -0.67
N THR A 164 7.81 8.50 -1.10
CA THR A 164 8.69 9.38 -0.34
C THR A 164 9.17 10.51 -1.23
N PHE A 165 9.41 11.69 -0.67
CA PHE A 165 10.08 12.76 -1.42
C PHE A 165 11.53 12.40 -1.74
N LEU A 166 12.02 12.77 -2.94
CA LEU A 166 13.38 12.45 -3.38
C LEU A 166 14.47 13.01 -2.45
N ARG A 167 14.23 14.14 -1.77
CA ARG A 167 15.20 14.69 -0.79
C ARG A 167 15.45 13.77 0.42
N GLY A 168 14.50 12.90 0.76
CA GLY A 168 14.61 11.92 1.84
C GLY A 168 15.33 10.63 1.43
N VAL A 169 15.81 10.54 0.20
CA VAL A 169 16.35 9.32 -0.39
C VAL A 169 17.87 9.25 -0.21
N LYS A 170 18.34 8.48 0.78
CA LYS A 170 19.77 8.24 1.02
C LYS A 170 20.42 7.18 0.12
N GLU A 171 19.63 6.39 -0.61
CA GLU A 171 20.14 5.37 -1.55
C GLU A 171 19.60 5.61 -2.97
N THR A 172 20.50 5.60 -3.97
CA THR A 172 20.15 5.59 -5.40
C THR A 172 19.26 4.38 -5.72
N CYS A 173 18.10 4.64 -6.34
CA CYS A 173 17.06 3.71 -6.82
C CYS A 173 17.42 2.21 -6.72
N LYS A 174 17.11 1.57 -5.58
CA LYS A 174 16.91 0.11 -5.55
C LYS A 174 15.47 -0.16 -5.94
N THR A 175 15.26 -0.78 -7.11
CA THR A 175 14.00 -1.42 -7.45
C THR A 175 13.76 -2.56 -6.48
N TYR A 176 12.89 -2.36 -5.50
CA TYR A 176 12.36 -3.46 -4.71
C TYR A 176 11.50 -4.31 -5.63
N THR A 177 12.11 -5.40 -6.08
CA THR A 177 11.47 -6.51 -6.75
C THR A 177 11.24 -7.51 -5.63
N GLU A 178 10.04 -8.07 -5.56
CA GLU A 178 9.64 -9.20 -4.71
C GLU A 178 9.15 -8.83 -3.30
N ILE A 179 7.82 -8.91 -3.15
CA ILE A 179 7.21 -9.68 -2.07
C ILE A 179 6.89 -11.06 -2.67
#